data_AF-A0A1R0GMV0-F1
#
_entry.id   AF-A0A1R0GMV0-F1
#
_cell.length_a   1.000
_cell.length_b   1.000
_cell.length_c   1.000
_cell.angle_alpha   90.00
_cell.angle_beta   90.00
_cell.angle_gamma   90.00
#
_symmetry.space_group_name_H-M   'P 1'
#
loop_
_entity.id
_entity.type
_entity.pdbx_description
1 polymer ?
#
loop_
_entity_poly.entity_id
_entity_poly.type
_entity_poly.pdbx_seq_one_letter_code
_entity_poly.pdbx_strand_id
1 'polypeptide(L)' 'MVKKYLLDNSMIGNKVYLIKNGENVSVKVPIYYLESTRNEIYKEMIRENKDLEIDINSFYKMRPKNFKNPMRKK' A
#
# COMPACT_ATOMS: atom_id res chain seq x y z
N MET A 1 -8.83 5.82 -2.94
CA MET A 1 -8.72 6.24 -1.53
C MET A 1 -7.62 5.49 -0.78
N VAL A 2 -7.77 4.20 -0.46
CA VAL A 2 -6.74 3.39 0.26
C VAL A 2 -5.36 3.46 -0.41
N LYS A 3 -5.30 3.32 -1.73
CA LYS A 3 -4.04 3.42 -2.49
C LYS A 3 -3.33 4.77 -2.32
N LYS A 4 -4.06 5.88 -2.15
CA LYS A 4 -3.47 7.20 -1.90
C LYS A 4 -2.81 7.24 -0.53
N TYR A 5 -3.52 6.83 0.53
CA TYR A 5 -2.95 6.74 1.88
C TYR A 5 -1.72 5.83 1.95
N LEU A 6 -1.74 4.71 1.23
CA LEU A 6 -0.57 3.84 1.12
C LEU A 6 0.61 4.53 0.43
N LEU A 7 0.37 5.31 -0.63
CA LEU A 7 1.42 6.06 -1.35
C LEU A 7 1.98 7.19 -0.49
N ASP A 8 1.11 7.97 0.15
CA ASP A 8 1.49 9.12 0.98
C ASP A 8 2.33 8.66 2.19
N ASN A 9 2.10 7.43 2.67
CA ASN A 9 2.86 6.79 3.75
C ASN A 9 3.89 5.77 3.23
N SER A 10 4.43 5.95 2.03
CA SER A 10 5.48 5.07 1.49
C SER A 10 6.62 5.82 0.81
N MET A 11 7.82 5.25 0.90
CA MET A 11 8.92 5.60 0.02
C MET A 11 8.95 4.70 -1.20
N ILE A 12 9.32 5.27 -2.35
CA ILE A 12 9.62 4.49 -3.55
C ILE A 12 10.93 3.74 -3.35
N GLY A 13 10.91 2.44 -3.63
CA GLY A 13 12.09 1.60 -3.65
C GLY A 13 12.76 1.58 -5.01
N ASN A 14 14.06 1.26 -5.04
CA ASN A 14 14.84 1.11 -6.27
C ASN A 14 14.52 -0.20 -7.05
N LYS A 15 13.56 -0.99 -6.57
CA LYS A 15 13.17 -2.28 -7.15
C LYS A 15 11.78 -2.18 -7.78
N VAL A 16 11.57 -3.01 -8.80
CA VAL A 16 10.28 -3.13 -9.47
C VAL A 16 9.59 -4.45 -9.12
N TYR A 17 8.26 -4.41 -9.09
CA TYR A 17 7.38 -5.57 -9.01
C TYR A 17 6.76 -5.81 -10.40
N LEU A 18 6.72 -7.07 -10.84
CA LEU A 18 6.10 -7.45 -12.11
C LEU A 18 4.66 -7.86 -11.86
N ILE A 19 3.72 -7.16 -12.49
CA ILE A 19 2.29 -7.50 -12.48
C ILE A 19 1.95 -8.18 -13.80
N LYS A 20 1.44 -9.41 -13.75
CA LYS A 20 0.88 -10.10 -14.92
C LYS A 20 -0.48 -9.49 -15.26
N ASN A 21 -0.65 -9.02 -16.49
CA ASN A 21 -1.88 -8.34 -16.90
C ASN A 21 -2.77 -9.21 -17.81
N GLY A 22 -2.93 -10.50 -17.48
CA GLY A 22 -3.81 -11.44 -18.20
C GLY A 22 -3.32 -11.88 -19.59
N GLU A 23 -2.64 -11.02 -20.33
CA GLU A 23 -2.27 -11.21 -21.75
C GLU A 23 -0.84 -11.72 -21.96
N ASN A 24 -0.27 -12.47 -21.01
CA ASN A 24 1.16 -12.80 -20.92
C ASN A 24 2.12 -11.58 -20.84
N VAL A 25 1.61 -10.35 -20.86
CA VAL A 25 2.39 -9.14 -20.66
C VAL A 25 2.61 -8.88 -19.16
N SER A 26 3.86 -8.61 -18.79
CA SER A 26 4.23 -8.20 -17.43
C SER A 26 4.55 -6.71 -17.38
N VAL A 27 3.82 -5.97 -16.55
CA VAL A 27 4.06 -4.54 -16.32
C VAL A 27 5.00 -4.37 -15.13
N LYS A 28 6.08 -3.61 -15.32
CA LYS A 28 6.98 -3.19 -14.24
C LYS A 28 6.33 -2.04 -13.47
N VAL A 29 6.03 -2.24 -12.19
CA VAL A 29 5.60 -1.18 -11.29
C VAL A 29 6.64 -0.97 -10.19
N PRO A 30 6.84 0.24 -9.69
CA PRO A 30 7.73 0.46 -8.55
C PRO A 30 7.24 -0.27 -7.29
N ILE A 31 8.18 -0.74 -6.49
CA ILE A 31 7.91 -1.19 -5.13
C ILE A 31 7.83 0.03 -4.23
N TYR A 32 6.84 0.05 -3.35
CA TYR A 32 6.68 1.07 -2.32
C TYR A 32 6.90 0.41 -0.96
N TYR A 33 7.74 1.01 -0.12
CA TYR A 33 7.98 0.57 1.25
C TYR A 33 7.23 1.50 2.20
N LEU A 34 6.28 0.95 2.95
CA LEU A 34 5.51 1.73 3.91
C LEU A 34 6.45 2.31 4.98
N GLU A 35 6.31 3.59 5.30
CA GLU A 35 7.09 4.24 6.35
C GLU A 35 6.53 3.92 7.74
N SER A 36 5.21 3.78 7.81
CA SER A 36 4.45 3.44 9.01
C SER A 36 3.87 2.03 8.92
N THR A 37 3.44 1.48 10.05
CA THR A 37 2.72 0.22 10.05
C THR A 37 1.36 0.37 9.38
N ARG A 38 0.87 -0.73 8.80
CA ARG A 38 -0.46 -0.73 8.15
C ARG A 38 -1.59 -0.32 9.10
N ASN A 39 -1.44 -0.61 10.39
CA ASN A 39 -2.42 -0.24 11.41
C ASN A 39 -2.43 1.29 11.64
N GLU A 40 -1.26 1.92 11.66
CA GLU A 40 -1.16 3.38 11.79
C GLU A 40 -1.78 4.09 10.60
N ILE A 41 -1.46 3.65 9.38
CA ILE A 41 -2.03 4.20 8.14
C ILE A 41 -3.55 4.05 8.11
N TYR A 42 -4.08 2.89 8.54
CA TYR A 42 -5.52 2.67 8.66
C TYR A 42 -6.17 3.63 9.66
N LYS A 43 -5.57 3.80 10.85
CA LYS A 43 -6.08 4.70 11.88
C LYS A 43 -6.10 6.16 11.40
N GLU A 44 -5.07 6.59 10.68
CA GLU A 44 -5.00 7.91 10.07
C GLU A 44 -6.12 8.10 9.04
N MET A 45 -6.29 7.14 8.13
CA MET A 45 -7.35 7.18 7.12
C MET A 45 -8.75 7.30 7.71
N ILE A 46 -9.09 6.51 8.73
CA ILE A 46 -10.40 6.55 9.39
C ILE A 46 -10.57 7.82 10.23
N ARG A 47 -9.50 8.35 10.82
CA ARG A 47 -9.54 9.61 11.58
C ARG A 47 -9.88 10.79 10.67
N GLU A 48 -9.28 10.84 9.47
CA GLU A 48 -9.51 11.89 8.49
C GLU A 48 -10.83 11.73 7.74
N ASN A 49 -11.33 10.51 7.62
CA ASN A 49 -12.57 10.19 6.89
C ASN A 49 -13.51 9.40 7.81
N LYS A 50 -14.17 10.12 8.72
CA LYS A 50 -15.03 9.51 9.75
C LYS A 50 -16.26 8.79 9.17
N ASP A 51 -16.69 9.16 7.97
CA ASP A 51 -17.81 8.53 7.26
C ASP A 51 -17.40 7.28 6.47
N LEU A 52 -16.10 6.91 6.50
CA LEU A 52 -15.59 5.79 5.74
C LEU A 52 -15.84 4.46 6.47
N GLU A 53 -16.84 3.71 6.01
CA GLU A 53 -17.14 2.36 6.49
C GLU A 53 -16.22 1.31 5.84
N ILE A 54 -14.91 1.38 6.14
CA ILE A 54 -13.96 0.33 5.78
C ILE A 54 -13.41 -0.29 7.06
N ASP A 55 -13.56 -1.61 7.20
CA ASP A 55 -12.91 -2.35 8.27
C ASP A 55 -11.43 -2.63 7.94
N ILE A 56 -10.65 -2.93 8.98
CA ILE A 56 -9.21 -3.16 8.86
C ILE A 56 -8.86 -4.37 7.97
N ASN A 57 -9.71 -5.40 7.90
CA ASN A 57 -9.45 -6.56 7.04
C ASN A 57 -9.66 -6.19 5.57
N SER A 58 -10.71 -5.41 5.27
CA SER A 58 -10.92 -4.86 3.92
C SER A 58 -9.75 -3.96 3.51
N PHE A 59 -9.26 -3.10 4.40
CA PHE A 59 -8.06 -2.30 4.15
C PHE A 59 -6.83 -3.17 3.81
N TYR A 60 -6.59 -4.26 4.54
CA TYR A 60 -5.49 -5.18 4.25
C TYR A 60 -5.63 -5.93 2.92
N LYS A 61 -6.87 -6.26 2.51
CA LYS A 61 -7.14 -6.91 1.21
C LYS A 61 -6.97 -5.95 0.04
N MET A 62 -7.28 -4.67 0.23
CA MET A 62 -7.14 -3.63 -0.80
C MET A 62 -5.67 -3.24 -1.09
N ARG A 63 -4.72 -3.70 -0.25
CA ARG A 63 -3.30 -3.40 -0.43
C ARG A 63 -2.73 -4.06 -1.71
N PRO A 64 -2.22 -3.27 -2.67
CA PRO A 64 -1.55 -3.84 -3.83
C PRO A 64 -0.24 -4.56 -3.44
N LYS A 65 0.10 -5.64 -4.16
CA LYS A 65 1.26 -6.51 -3.83
C LYS A 65 2.63 -5.80 -3.92
N ASN A 66 2.70 -4.68 -4.63
CA ASN A 66 3.90 -3.85 -4.73
C ASN A 66 4.13 -2.93 -3.51
N PHE A 67 3.19 -2.85 -2.56
CA PHE A 67 3.42 -2.23 -1.25
C PHE A 67 3.97 -3.25 -0.26
N LYS A 68 5.16 -2.98 0.26
CA LYS A 68 5.88 -3.82 1.22
C LYS A 68 5.86 -3.15 2.59
N ASN A 69 6.00 -3.99 3.62
CA ASN A 69 6.16 -3.51 4.99
C ASN A 69 7.40 -2.62 5.11
N PRO A 70 7.50 -1.79 6.16
CA PRO A 70 8.67 -0.97 6.41
C PRO A 70 9.94 -1.79 6.30
N MET A 71 10.93 -1.27 5.58
CA MET A 71 12.29 -1.79 5.71
C MET A 71 12.65 -1.60 7.18
N ARG A 72 12.89 -2.70 7.91
CA ARG A 72 13.46 -2.63 9.25
C ARG A 72 14.68 -1.70 9.14
N LYS A 73 14.63 -0.55 9.83
CA LYS A 73 15.82 0.28 10.02
C LYS A 73 16.82 -0.64 10.71
N LYS A 74 17.85 -1.05 9.95
CA LYS A 74 19.01 -1.78 10.50
C LYS A 74 19.80 -0.83 11.36
#